data_AF-A0A8H6MLD8-F1
#
_entry.id   AF-A0A8H6MLD8-F1
#
_cell.length_a   1.000
_cell.length_b   1.000
_cell.length_c   1.000
_cell.angle_alpha   90.00
_cell.angle_beta   90.00
_cell.angle_gamma   90.00
#
_symmetry.space_group_name_H-M   'P 1'
#
loop_
_entity.id
_entity.type
_entity.pdbx_description
1 polymer ?
#
loop_
_entity_poly.entity_id
_entity_poly.type
_entity_poly.pdbx_seq_one_letter_code
_entity_poly.pdbx_strand_id
1 'polypeptide(L)'
;MHFSTVTVILAGLCATAQAWEVVAYDNTDRCDANDNTRYRSITGAPGLTRCFTFDQDMPGTGCREYIRGGAANQGCISGSLLPSSVLLSAGRCVLFDQPGCQGRYSDTNRPVDHYCLSFARDNWGKIRSFSCSGWT
;
A
#
# COMPACT_ATOMS: atom_id res chain seq x y z
N MET A 1 27.29 -48.96 5.91
CA MET A 1 26.05 -48.42 5.31
C MET A 1 25.93 -46.99 5.82
N HIS A 2 26.17 -45.99 4.97
CA HIS A 2 26.17 -44.59 5.36
C HIS A 2 24.73 -44.06 5.21
N PHE A 3 24.07 -43.74 6.32
CA PHE A 3 22.74 -43.15 6.31
C PHE A 3 22.90 -41.63 6.14
N SER A 4 22.65 -41.13 4.94
CA SER A 4 22.54 -39.70 4.68
C SER A 4 21.17 -39.22 5.15
N THR A 5 21.12 -38.55 6.28
CA THR A 5 19.94 -37.84 6.78
C THR A 5 19.65 -36.64 5.89
N VAL A 6 18.54 -36.69 5.14
CA VAL A 6 18.01 -35.56 4.38
C VAL A 6 17.29 -34.63 5.36
N THR A 7 17.88 -33.46 5.62
CA THR A 7 17.26 -32.38 6.39
C THR A 7 16.20 -31.71 5.51
N VAL A 8 14.93 -32.02 5.72
CA VAL A 8 13.82 -31.30 5.10
C VAL A 8 13.69 -29.95 5.80
N ILE A 9 14.22 -28.90 5.20
CA ILE A 9 13.98 -27.52 5.64
C ILE A 9 12.55 -27.17 5.22
N LEU A 10 11.63 -27.28 6.17
CA LEU A 10 10.26 -26.82 6.02
C LEU A 10 10.30 -25.28 6.06
N ALA A 11 10.45 -24.64 4.90
CA ALA A 11 10.27 -23.20 4.76
C ALA A 11 8.78 -22.89 4.99
N GLY A 12 8.43 -22.58 6.24
CA GLY A 12 7.09 -22.11 6.57
C GLY A 12 6.81 -20.82 5.81
N LEU A 13 5.87 -20.88 4.85
CA LEU A 13 5.22 -19.69 4.36
C LEU A 13 4.47 -19.09 5.54
N CYS A 14 5.08 -18.11 6.22
CA CYS A 14 4.32 -17.15 7.00
C CYS A 14 3.41 -16.42 6.00
N ALA A 15 2.19 -16.93 5.84
CA ALA A 15 1.09 -16.14 5.32
C ALA A 15 0.95 -14.96 6.29
N THR A 16 1.60 -13.84 5.97
CA THR A 16 1.45 -12.61 6.72
C THR A 16 -0.01 -12.24 6.59
N ALA A 17 -0.78 -12.41 7.67
CA ALA A 17 -2.17 -11.97 7.70
C ALA A 17 -2.19 -10.48 7.31
N GLN A 18 -2.76 -10.15 6.15
CA GLN A 18 -2.90 -8.77 5.69
C GLN A 18 -3.86 -8.06 6.64
N ALA A 19 -3.44 -6.93 7.19
CA ALA A 19 -4.20 -6.21 8.20
C ALA A 19 -4.55 -4.77 7.79
N TRP A 20 -3.79 -4.22 6.85
CA TRP A 20 -4.13 -2.97 6.18
C TRP A 20 -3.73 -3.04 4.71
N GLU A 21 -4.42 -2.24 3.90
CA GLU A 21 -4.15 -2.10 2.47
C GLU A 21 -4.40 -0.67 2.00
N VAL A 22 -3.42 -0.17 1.25
CA VAL A 22 -3.43 1.14 0.60
C VAL A 22 -3.29 0.91 -0.90
N VAL A 23 -4.31 1.28 -1.68
CA VAL A 23 -4.27 1.25 -3.14
C VAL A 23 -4.07 2.66 -3.66
N ALA A 24 -2.89 2.92 -4.23
CA ALA A 24 -2.47 4.22 -4.71
C ALA A 24 -2.65 4.32 -6.24
N TYR A 25 -3.44 5.27 -6.73
CA TYR A 25 -3.74 5.46 -8.15
C TYR A 25 -3.04 6.70 -8.70
N ASP A 26 -2.38 6.62 -9.85
CA ASP A 26 -1.59 7.74 -10.37
C ASP A 26 -2.36 8.82 -11.11
N ASN A 27 -3.49 8.50 -11.73
CA ASN A 27 -4.15 9.41 -12.68
C ASN A 27 -5.67 9.59 -12.49
N THR A 28 -6.25 9.03 -11.42
CA THR A 28 -7.68 9.15 -11.10
C THR A 28 -7.85 9.78 -9.73
N ASP A 29 -8.88 10.60 -9.59
CA ASP A 29 -9.25 11.28 -8.35
C ASP A 29 -10.34 10.55 -7.58
N ARG A 30 -10.95 9.51 -8.15
CA ARG A 30 -12.10 8.82 -7.56
C ARG A 30 -11.80 7.39 -7.12
N CYS A 31 -10.52 7.02 -7.09
CA CYS A 31 -10.10 5.63 -6.89
C CYS A 31 -10.78 4.65 -7.87
N ASP A 32 -11.12 5.16 -9.05
CA ASP A 32 -11.80 4.43 -10.11
C ASP A 32 -10.83 4.34 -11.28
N ALA A 33 -10.27 3.15 -11.47
CA ALA A 33 -9.25 2.89 -12.47
C ALA A 33 -9.86 2.76 -13.85
N ASN A 34 -9.22 3.38 -14.85
CA ASN A 34 -9.53 3.22 -16.26
C ASN A 34 -8.37 2.52 -16.99
N ASP A 35 -8.54 2.30 -18.29
CA ASP A 35 -7.57 1.59 -19.14
C ASP A 35 -6.19 2.26 -19.25
N ASN A 36 -6.06 3.50 -18.78
CA ASN A 36 -4.79 4.22 -18.71
C ASN A 36 -4.24 4.33 -17.29
N THR A 37 -4.98 3.88 -16.28
CA THR A 37 -4.58 3.97 -14.87
C THR A 37 -3.54 2.91 -14.54
N ARG A 38 -2.49 3.34 -13.85
CA ARG A 38 -1.61 2.45 -13.10
C ARG A 38 -1.83 2.70 -11.61
N TYR A 39 -1.88 1.61 -10.85
CA TYR A 39 -2.05 1.68 -9.41
C TYR A 39 -1.22 0.62 -8.70
N ARG A 40 -0.89 0.88 -7.44
CA ARG A 40 -0.19 -0.09 -6.58
C ARG A 40 -1.03 -0.41 -5.37
N SER A 41 -1.26 -1.69 -5.13
CA SER A 41 -1.74 -2.19 -3.84
C SER A 41 -0.54 -2.45 -2.95
N ILE A 42 -0.52 -1.77 -1.80
CA ILE A 42 0.52 -1.88 -0.78
C ILE A 42 -0.14 -2.42 0.48
N THR A 43 0.36 -3.54 0.99
CA THR A 43 -0.25 -4.30 2.08
C THR A 43 0.72 -4.48 3.23
N GLY A 44 0.20 -4.59 4.45
CA GLY A 44 1.03 -4.87 5.62
C GLY A 44 0.35 -5.73 6.66
N ALA A 45 1.19 -6.39 7.47
CA ALA A 45 0.78 -7.19 8.61
C ALA A 45 0.39 -6.31 9.82
N PRO A 46 -0.32 -6.84 10.84
CA PRO A 46 -0.80 -6.04 11.97
C PRO A 46 0.32 -5.30 12.71
N GLY A 47 1.46 -5.95 12.91
CA GLY A 47 2.63 -5.37 13.58
C GLY A 47 3.43 -4.36 12.75
N LEU A 48 3.13 -4.21 11.46
CA LEU A 48 3.83 -3.28 10.58
C LEU A 48 3.15 -1.90 10.62
N THR A 49 3.31 -1.21 11.76
CA THR A 49 2.81 0.15 11.97
C THR A 49 3.98 1.13 11.97
N ARG A 50 4.25 1.73 10.82
CA ARG A 50 5.29 2.76 10.65
C ARG A 50 4.98 3.66 9.47
N CYS A 51 5.74 4.75 9.35
CA CYS A 51 5.61 5.65 8.22
C CYS A 51 6.22 5.06 6.94
N PHE A 52 5.50 5.20 5.83
CA PHE A 52 5.95 4.87 4.48
C PHE A 52 5.81 6.08 3.56
N THR A 53 6.83 6.32 2.74
CA THR A 53 6.86 7.42 1.77
C THR A 53 6.73 6.87 0.36
N PHE A 54 5.81 7.42 -0.43
CA PHE A 54 5.70 7.06 -1.85
C PHE A 54 7.01 7.41 -2.59
N ASP A 55 7.32 6.67 -3.65
CA ASP A 55 8.60 6.76 -4.39
C ASP A 55 9.85 6.33 -3.61
N GLN A 56 9.68 5.72 -2.44
CA GLN A 56 10.76 5.10 -1.68
C GLN A 56 10.50 3.61 -1.47
N ASP A 57 11.56 2.86 -1.20
CA ASP A 57 11.44 1.45 -0.82
C ASP A 57 10.65 1.32 0.47
N MET A 58 9.69 0.39 0.49
CA MET A 58 8.84 0.10 1.63
C MET A 58 9.10 -1.33 2.12
N PRO A 59 10.25 -1.60 2.78
CA PRO A 59 10.58 -2.98 3.15
C PRO A 59 9.52 -3.60 4.06
N GLY A 60 9.31 -4.91 3.95
CA GLY A 60 8.34 -5.64 4.77
C GLY A 60 6.86 -5.43 4.41
N THR A 61 6.53 -4.55 3.46
CA THR A 61 5.19 -4.51 2.87
C THR A 61 5.07 -5.52 1.74
N GLY A 62 3.85 -6.00 1.48
CA GLY A 62 3.51 -6.59 0.20
C GLY A 62 3.24 -5.47 -0.81
N CYS A 63 3.63 -5.67 -2.06
CA CYS A 63 3.37 -4.69 -3.11
C CYS A 63 3.05 -5.37 -4.44
N ARG A 64 1.93 -4.99 -5.04
CA ARG A 64 1.49 -5.41 -6.38
C ARG A 64 1.17 -4.19 -7.22
N GLU A 65 1.78 -4.09 -8.39
CA GLU A 65 1.50 -3.05 -9.36
C GLU A 65 0.55 -3.57 -10.44
N TYR A 66 -0.43 -2.75 -10.79
CA TYR A 66 -1.44 -2.99 -11.79
C TYR A 66 -1.35 -1.92 -12.87
N ILE A 67 -1.41 -2.34 -14.13
CA ILE A 67 -1.23 -1.48 -15.31
C ILE A 67 -2.47 -1.65 -16.20
N ARG A 68 -2.84 -0.60 -16.92
CA ARG A 68 -4.01 -0.53 -17.82
C ARG A 68 -5.30 -0.90 -17.09
N GLY A 69 -5.58 -0.22 -15.98
CA GLY A 69 -6.78 -0.48 -15.18
C GLY A 69 -6.79 -1.83 -14.47
N GLY A 70 -5.66 -2.56 -14.46
CA GLY A 70 -5.55 -3.90 -13.88
C GLY A 70 -5.61 -5.05 -14.89
N ALA A 71 -5.68 -4.77 -16.19
CA ALA A 71 -5.58 -5.79 -17.24
C ALA A 71 -4.25 -6.56 -17.21
N ALA A 72 -3.20 -5.97 -16.65
CA ALA A 72 -1.93 -6.64 -16.36
C ALA A 72 -1.45 -6.28 -14.95
N ASN A 73 -0.72 -7.20 -14.31
CA ASN A 73 -0.09 -6.94 -13.02
C ASN A 73 1.30 -7.57 -12.93
N GLN A 74 2.13 -6.99 -12.06
CA GLN A 74 3.50 -7.41 -11.80
C GLN A 74 3.91 -7.04 -10.37
N GLY A 75 5.02 -7.58 -9.89
CA GLY A 75 5.64 -7.06 -8.66
C GLY A 75 5.93 -5.57 -8.80
N CYS A 76 5.87 -4.81 -7.71
CA CYS A 76 6.18 -3.39 -7.79
C CYS A 76 7.60 -3.17 -8.27
N ILE A 77 7.72 -2.49 -9.42
CA ILE A 77 9.00 -2.10 -10.01
C ILE A 77 9.42 -0.72 -9.52
N SER A 78 10.72 -0.44 -9.57
CA SER A 78 11.26 0.88 -9.33
C SER A 78 10.67 1.87 -10.35
N GLY A 79 9.96 2.87 -9.85
CA GLY A 79 9.29 3.87 -10.66
C GLY A 79 8.42 4.77 -9.81
N SER A 80 8.39 6.06 -10.14
CA SER A 80 7.59 7.03 -9.39
C SER A 80 6.10 6.71 -9.50
N LEU A 81 5.42 6.67 -8.37
CA LEU A 81 3.99 6.65 -8.18
C LEU A 81 3.65 7.62 -7.04
N LEU A 82 3.64 8.92 -7.35
CA LEU A 82 2.95 9.91 -6.53
C LEU A 82 1.46 9.87 -6.84
N PRO A 83 0.61 9.35 -5.94
CA PRO A 83 -0.80 9.13 -6.24
C PRO A 83 -1.59 10.43 -6.37
N SER A 84 -2.60 10.40 -7.25
CA SER A 84 -3.66 11.41 -7.34
C SER A 84 -4.81 11.10 -6.38
N SER A 85 -5.11 9.81 -6.18
CA SER A 85 -6.02 9.33 -5.13
C SER A 85 -5.52 8.05 -4.48
N VAL A 86 -6.01 7.78 -3.28
CA VAL A 86 -5.71 6.57 -2.52
C VAL A 86 -7.00 5.95 -1.99
N LEU A 87 -7.19 4.67 -2.25
CA LEU A 87 -8.22 3.84 -1.62
C LEU A 87 -7.61 3.13 -0.42
N LEU A 88 -8.27 3.25 0.72
CA LEU A 88 -7.94 2.54 1.94
C LEU A 88 -8.91 1.36 2.05
N SER A 89 -8.41 0.16 1.75
CA SER A 89 -9.23 -1.05 1.68
C SER A 89 -9.30 -1.80 3.01
N ALA A 90 -8.35 -1.56 3.92
CA ALA A 90 -8.36 -2.15 5.26
C ALA A 90 -7.49 -1.36 6.24
N GLY A 91 -7.82 -1.49 7.53
CA GLY A 91 -7.03 -0.92 8.64
C GLY A 91 -7.40 0.52 8.96
N ARG A 92 -6.76 1.08 10.00
CA ARG A 92 -6.78 2.52 10.27
C ARG A 92 -5.55 3.13 9.63
N CYS A 93 -5.74 4.21 8.88
CA CYS A 93 -4.66 4.87 8.16
C CYS A 93 -4.69 6.39 8.37
N VAL A 94 -3.49 6.97 8.33
CA VAL A 94 -3.24 8.41 8.31
C VAL A 94 -2.40 8.72 7.07
N LEU A 95 -2.86 9.67 6.25
CA LEU A 95 -2.19 10.09 5.02
C LEU A 95 -1.67 11.51 5.16
N PHE A 96 -0.53 11.81 4.53
CA PHE A 96 0.19 13.05 4.70
C PHE A 96 0.58 13.68 3.36
N ASP A 97 0.55 15.00 3.29
CA ASP A 97 0.93 15.78 2.10
C ASP A 97 2.45 15.95 1.94
N GLN A 98 3.24 15.67 2.98
CA GLN A 98 4.71 15.64 2.94
C GLN A 98 5.28 14.23 3.10
N PRO A 99 6.53 13.97 2.65
CA PRO A 99 7.25 12.74 2.96
C PRO A 99 7.44 12.54 4.47
N GLY A 100 7.65 11.29 4.90
CA GLY A 100 8.02 11.00 6.29
C GLY A 100 6.95 11.30 7.34
N CYS A 101 5.67 11.27 6.95
CA CYS A 101 4.50 11.47 7.82
C CYS A 101 4.49 12.85 8.49
N GLN A 102 4.78 13.88 7.70
CA GLN A 102 4.83 15.27 8.11
C GLN A 102 3.76 16.10 7.39
N GLY A 103 3.59 17.34 7.83
CA GLY A 103 2.69 18.29 7.18
C GLY A 103 1.23 18.10 7.55
N ARG A 104 0.34 18.40 6.60
CA ARG A 104 -1.12 18.24 6.78
C ARG A 104 -1.47 16.77 6.64
N TYR A 105 -2.41 16.31 7.46
CA TYR A 105 -2.76 14.89 7.52
C TYR A 105 -4.26 14.65 7.54
N SER A 106 -4.67 13.53 6.92
CA SER A 106 -6.03 13.01 6.93
C SER A 106 -6.01 11.69 7.69
N ASP A 107 -6.66 11.65 8.86
CA ASP A 107 -6.79 10.45 9.68
C ASP A 107 -8.20 9.87 9.50
N THR A 108 -8.25 8.59 9.17
CA THR A 108 -9.51 7.82 9.12
C THR A 108 -10.18 7.72 10.49
N ASN A 109 -9.45 7.93 11.60
CA ASN A 109 -9.84 7.83 13.01
C ASN A 109 -10.36 6.46 13.47
N ARG A 110 -10.60 5.53 12.55
CA ARG A 110 -11.16 4.19 12.78
C ARG A 110 -10.76 3.28 11.62
N PRO A 111 -10.89 1.94 11.74
CA PRO A 111 -10.72 1.07 10.58
C PRO A 111 -11.71 1.45 9.49
N VAL A 112 -11.24 1.41 8.26
CA VAL A 112 -12.07 1.61 7.08
C VAL A 112 -12.01 0.37 6.19
N ASP A 113 -13.10 0.17 5.46
CA ASP A 113 -13.23 -0.79 4.38
C ASP A 113 -13.75 0.02 3.18
N HIS A 114 -12.96 0.08 2.12
CA HIS A 114 -13.23 0.90 0.92
C HIS A 114 -13.47 2.40 1.17
N TYR A 115 -12.45 3.12 1.67
CA TYR A 115 -12.49 4.58 1.79
C TYR A 115 -11.56 5.28 0.79
N CYS A 116 -12.13 5.97 -0.20
CA CYS A 116 -11.38 6.70 -1.21
C CYS A 116 -11.08 8.13 -0.76
N LEU A 117 -9.82 8.53 -0.84
CA LEU A 117 -9.36 9.89 -0.61
C LEU A 117 -8.80 10.51 -1.89
N SER A 118 -9.31 11.71 -2.20
CA SER A 118 -9.00 12.49 -3.38
C SER A 118 -8.43 13.84 -2.99
N PHE A 119 -7.20 14.16 -3.40
CA PHE A 119 -6.52 15.37 -2.92
C PHE A 119 -6.62 16.55 -3.90
N ALA A 120 -7.05 16.28 -5.14
CA ALA A 120 -7.46 17.30 -6.10
C ALA A 120 -8.74 18.03 -5.67
N ARG A 121 -9.67 17.32 -5.01
CA ARG A 121 -10.93 17.91 -4.53
C ARG A 121 -10.75 18.86 -3.35
N ASP A 122 -9.74 18.62 -2.51
CA ASP A 122 -9.57 19.33 -1.24
C ASP A 122 -8.43 20.38 -1.26
N ASN A 123 -7.87 20.70 -2.44
CA ASN A 123 -6.73 21.63 -2.58
C ASN A 123 -5.50 21.26 -1.73
N TRP A 124 -5.29 19.97 -1.46
CA TRP A 124 -4.14 19.48 -0.67
C TRP A 124 -2.91 19.15 -1.51
N GLY A 125 -3.03 19.10 -2.84
CA GLY A 125 -1.94 18.70 -3.72
C GLY A 125 -1.81 17.17 -3.78
N LYS A 126 -0.60 16.64 -3.62
CA LYS A 126 -0.31 15.20 -3.74
C LYS A 126 -0.01 14.58 -2.38
N ILE A 127 -0.46 13.35 -2.17
CA ILE A 127 -0.08 12.55 -1.01
C ILE A 127 1.36 12.09 -1.21
N ARG A 128 2.15 12.14 -0.13
CA ARG A 128 3.56 11.75 -0.19
C ARG A 128 3.94 10.69 0.81
N SER A 129 3.17 10.52 1.88
CA SER A 129 3.40 9.43 2.82
C SER A 129 2.12 8.99 3.53
N PHE A 130 2.18 7.82 4.15
CA PHE A 130 1.09 7.26 4.94
C PHE A 130 1.63 6.42 6.10
N SER A 131 0.79 6.23 7.11
CA SER A 131 1.00 5.26 8.18
C SER A 131 -0.31 4.52 8.39
N CYS A 132 -0.26 3.20 8.42
CA CYS A 132 -1.42 2.35 8.64
C CYS A 132 -1.14 1.34 9.75
N SER A 133 -2.19 0.95 10.46
CA SER A 133 -2.16 -0.09 11.47
C SER A 133 -3.28 -1.08 11.23
N GLY A 134 -2.94 -2.36 11.34
CA GLY A 134 -3.91 -3.43 11.37
C GLY A 134 -4.64 -3.50 12.71
N TRP A 135 -5.72 -4.25 12.75
CA TRP A 135 -6.37 -4.60 14.02
C TRP A 135 -5.90 -5.98 14.45
N THR A 136 -5.61 -6.14 15.74
CA THR A 136 -5.31 -7.41 16.40
C THR A 136 -6.45 -7.81 17.31
#